data_AF-A0A960U4K0-F1
#
_entry.id   AF-A0A960U4K0-F1
#
_cell.length_a   1.000
_cell.length_b   1.000
_cell.length_c   1.000
_cell.angle_alpha   90.00
_cell.angle_beta   90.00
_cell.angle_gamma   90.00
#
_symmetry.space_group_name_H-M   'P 1'
#
loop_
_entity.id
_entity.type
_entity.pdbx_description
1 polymer ?
#
loop_
_entity_poly.entity_id
_entity_poly.type
_entity_poly.pdbx_seq_one_letter_code
_entity_poly.pdbx_strand_id
1 'polypeptide(L)'
;MDCFVAALLAMMALASAMPAIAQNFSPPDVARLILNERGGVRDATGWGDDILAALTDNKFQPSRENICSVIAIASQESGFTANPAVPNLGKIADRAVREKLGKIPI
;
A
#
# COMPACT_ATOMS: atom_id res chain seq x y z
N MET A 1 -26.48 33.05 -22.79
CA MET A 1 -26.50 31.65 -22.29
C MET A 1 -25.25 31.41 -21.45
N ASP A 2 -24.90 32.37 -20.57
CA ASP A 2 -23.51 32.51 -20.09
C ASP A 2 -23.38 32.73 -18.56
N CYS A 3 -24.50 32.93 -17.84
CA CYS A 3 -24.49 32.97 -16.37
C CYS A 3 -24.80 31.61 -15.72
N PHE A 4 -25.62 30.78 -16.38
CA PHE A 4 -26.07 29.51 -15.81
C PHE A 4 -24.95 28.47 -15.79
N VAL A 5 -24.11 28.45 -16.83
CA VAL A 5 -22.94 27.57 -16.93
C VAL A 5 -21.85 27.97 -15.94
N ALA A 6 -21.63 29.28 -15.74
CA ALA A 6 -20.68 29.79 -14.76
C ALA A 6 -21.10 29.46 -13.31
N ALA A 7 -22.41 29.55 -13.00
CA ALA A 7 -22.93 29.18 -11.69
C ALA A 7 -22.81 27.66 -11.41
N LEU A 8 -23.00 26.81 -12.44
CA LEU A 8 -22.85 25.36 -12.31
C LEU A 8 -21.38 24.96 -12.06
N LEU A 9 -20.43 25.58 -12.75
CA LEU A 9 -19.00 25.35 -12.56
C LEU A 9 -18.52 25.81 -11.17
N ALA A 10 -19.08 26.90 -10.64
CA ALA A 10 -18.73 27.39 -9.30
C ALA A 10 -19.23 26.46 -8.18
N MET A 11 -20.36 25.77 -8.36
CA MET A 11 -20.88 24.80 -7.38
C MET A 11 -20.10 23.48 -7.35
N MET A 12 -19.49 23.05 -8.46
CA MET A 12 -18.63 21.85 -8.46
C MET A 12 -17.27 22.08 -7.79
N ALA A 13 -16.80 23.33 -7.69
CA ALA A 13 -15.50 23.63 -7.08
C ALA A 13 -15.52 23.52 -5.54
N LEU A 14 -16.67 23.72 -4.89
CA LEU A 14 -16.76 23.82 -3.42
C LEU A 14 -16.83 22.46 -2.69
N ALA A 15 -17.09 21.36 -3.40
CA ALA A 15 -17.13 20.02 -2.81
C ALA A 15 -15.74 19.37 -2.62
N SER A 16 -14.68 19.95 -3.19
CA SER A 16 -13.36 19.34 -3.31
C SER A 16 -12.43 19.55 -2.10
N ALA A 17 -12.86 20.30 -1.09
CA ALA A 17 -11.99 20.74 0.00
C ALA A 17 -12.58 20.45 1.39
N MET A 18 -13.20 19.28 1.57
CA MET A 18 -13.41 18.80 2.93
C MET A 18 -12.04 18.47 3.56
N PRO A 19 -11.64 19.13 4.65
CA PRO A 19 -10.44 18.73 5.35
C PRO A 19 -10.64 17.31 5.84
N ALA A 20 -9.75 16.39 5.46
CA ALA A 20 -9.73 15.06 6.02
C ALA A 20 -9.56 15.19 7.53
N ILE A 21 -10.58 14.75 8.29
CA ILE A 21 -10.45 14.62 9.74
C ILE A 21 -9.28 13.68 9.99
N ALA A 22 -8.27 14.15 10.72
CA ALA A 22 -7.15 13.31 11.13
C ALA A 22 -7.70 12.16 11.99
N GLN A 23 -7.91 11.00 11.36
CA GLN A 23 -8.32 9.79 12.05
C GLN A 23 -7.09 9.15 12.66
N ASN A 24 -7.14 8.90 13.97
CA ASN A 24 -6.08 8.18 14.66
C ASN A 24 -6.40 6.69 14.61
N PHE A 25 -5.74 5.96 13.72
CA PHE A 25 -5.94 4.52 13.56
C PHE A 25 -5.12 3.74 14.60
N SER A 26 -5.75 2.76 15.24
CA SER A 26 -5.06 1.72 16.03
C SER A 26 -4.79 0.48 15.17
N PRO A 27 -3.84 -0.41 15.55
CA PRO A 27 -3.59 -1.65 14.80
C PRO A 27 -4.84 -2.51 14.57
N PRO A 28 -5.76 -2.69 15.55
CA PRO A 28 -7.04 -3.37 15.30
C PRO A 28 -7.94 -2.66 14.28
N ASP A 29 -7.90 -1.33 14.19
CA ASP A 29 -8.67 -0.59 13.18
C ASP A 29 -8.16 -0.91 11.77
N VAL A 30 -6.84 -0.95 11.60
CA VAL A 30 -6.17 -1.30 10.34
C VAL A 30 -6.38 -2.78 10.00
N ALA A 31 -6.34 -3.67 10.99
CA ALA A 31 -6.63 -5.09 10.80
C ALA A 31 -8.00 -5.35 10.15
N ARG A 32 -9.02 -4.57 10.54
CA ARG A 32 -10.35 -4.65 9.90
C ARG A 32 -10.30 -4.21 8.44
N LEU A 33 -9.52 -3.19 8.10
CA LEU A 33 -9.34 -2.76 6.71
C LEU A 33 -8.62 -3.83 5.88
N ILE A 34 -7.58 -4.47 6.45
CA ILE A 34 -6.86 -5.58 5.84
C ILE A 34 -7.82 -6.74 5.55
N LEU A 35 -8.63 -7.14 6.54
CA LEU A 35 -9.56 -8.27 6.39
C LEU A 35 -10.72 -7.97 5.43
N ASN A 36 -11.10 -6.69 5.28
CA ASN A 36 -12.09 -6.26 4.28
C ASN A 36 -11.53 -6.35 2.86
N GLU A 37 -10.25 -6.01 2.66
CA GLU A 37 -9.56 -6.14 1.37
C GLU A 37 -9.28 -7.62 1.03
N ARG A 38 -8.70 -8.36 1.97
CA ARG A 38 -8.33 -9.76 1.79
C ARG A 38 -8.61 -10.56 3.07
N GLY A 39 -9.58 -11.46 2.99
CA GLY A 39 -9.86 -12.42 4.06
C GLY A 39 -8.70 -13.42 4.28
N GLY A 40 -8.67 -14.03 5.47
CA GLY A 40 -7.73 -15.13 5.76
C GLY A 40 -6.28 -14.72 6.06
N VAL A 41 -6.00 -13.43 6.21
CA VAL A 41 -4.70 -12.94 6.69
C VAL A 41 -4.49 -13.39 8.14
N ARG A 42 -3.48 -14.24 8.40
CA ARG A 42 -3.28 -14.90 9.71
C ARG A 42 -3.02 -13.92 10.85
N ASP A 43 -2.25 -12.85 10.59
CA ASP A 43 -1.87 -11.87 11.59
C ASP A 43 -2.21 -10.43 11.14
N ALA A 44 -3.49 -10.18 10.87
CA ALA A 44 -3.94 -8.88 10.39
C ALA A 44 -3.66 -7.74 11.41
N THR A 45 -3.55 -8.04 12.70
CA THR A 45 -3.25 -7.03 13.73
C THR A 45 -1.76 -6.68 13.74
N GLY A 46 -0.86 -7.67 13.66
CA GLY A 46 0.58 -7.43 13.49
C GLY A 46 0.87 -6.62 12.22
N TRP A 47 0.27 -6.99 11.08
CA TRP A 47 0.34 -6.19 9.86
C TRP A 47 -0.20 -4.76 10.02
N GLY A 48 -1.25 -4.58 10.83
CA GLY A 48 -1.78 -3.26 11.14
C GLY A 48 -0.79 -2.38 11.90
N ASP A 49 -0.07 -2.97 12.86
CA ASP A 49 0.99 -2.28 13.62
C ASP A 49 2.17 -1.92 12.72
N ASP A 50 2.65 -2.87 11.91
CA ASP A 50 3.74 -2.68 10.96
C ASP A 50 3.43 -1.60 9.92
N ILE A 51 2.19 -1.53 9.42
CA ILE A 51 1.79 -0.48 8.45
C ILE A 51 1.80 0.90 9.10
N LEU A 52 1.29 1.02 10.34
CA LEU A 52 1.30 2.30 11.06
C LEU A 52 2.74 2.74 11.38
N ALA A 53 3.59 1.81 11.80
CA ALA A 53 5.01 2.05 12.04
C ALA A 53 5.72 2.48 10.73
N ALA A 54 5.53 1.75 9.64
CA ALA A 54 6.16 2.04 8.35
C ALA A 54 5.75 3.43 7.80
N LEU A 55 4.47 3.81 7.91
CA LEU A 55 4.02 5.15 7.51
C LEU A 55 4.70 6.23 8.36
N THR A 56 4.78 6.02 9.68
CA THR A 56 5.43 6.95 10.61
C THR A 56 6.93 7.10 10.31
N ASP A 57 7.64 5.99 10.15
CA ASP A 57 9.08 5.95 9.86
C ASP A 57 9.42 6.66 8.54
N ASN A 58 8.53 6.55 7.55
CA ASN A 58 8.67 7.20 6.25
C ASN A 58 8.06 8.61 6.19
N LYS A 59 7.64 9.17 7.33
CA LYS A 59 7.08 10.53 7.45
C LYS A 59 5.80 10.74 6.62
N PHE A 60 5.05 9.68 6.38
CA PHE A 60 3.71 9.76 5.81
C PHE A 60 2.68 9.84 6.93
N GLN A 61 1.69 10.72 6.78
CA GLN A 61 0.58 10.75 7.72
C GLN A 61 -0.17 9.40 7.64
N PRO A 62 -0.54 8.77 8.77
CA PRO A 62 -1.36 7.55 8.80
C PRO A 62 -2.83 7.83 8.44
N SER A 63 -3.08 8.51 7.33
CA SER A 63 -4.43 8.76 6.81
C SER A 63 -5.02 7.46 6.26
N ARG A 64 -6.35 7.43 6.13
CA ARG A 64 -7.06 6.29 5.56
C ARG A 64 -6.56 5.97 4.15
N GLU A 65 -6.30 7.00 3.35
CA GLU A 65 -5.82 6.90 1.98
C GLU A 65 -4.44 6.23 1.92
N ASN A 66 -3.50 6.67 2.76
CA ASN A 66 -2.17 6.09 2.82
C ASN A 66 -2.19 4.65 3.33
N ILE A 67 -2.96 4.38 4.39
CA ILE A 67 -3.15 3.03 4.94
C ILE A 67 -3.72 2.09 3.88
N CYS A 68 -4.82 2.46 3.22
CA CYS A 68 -5.44 1.64 2.18
C CYS A 68 -4.52 1.44 0.97
N SER A 69 -3.68 2.43 0.63
CA SER A 69 -2.71 2.31 -0.46
C SER A 69 -1.65 1.24 -0.16
N VAL A 70 -1.10 1.24 1.06
CA VAL A 70 -0.13 0.22 1.50
C VAL A 70 -0.80 -1.17 1.57
N ILE A 71 -2.01 -1.24 2.11
CA ILE A 71 -2.82 -2.48 2.15
C ILE A 71 -3.00 -3.07 0.75
N ALA A 72 -3.35 -2.24 -0.24
CA ALA A 72 -3.57 -2.70 -1.61
C ALA A 72 -2.29 -3.30 -2.23
N ILE A 73 -1.14 -2.65 -2.05
CA ILE A 73 0.15 -3.16 -2.55
C ILE A 73 0.54 -4.44 -1.82
N ALA A 74 0.48 -4.46 -0.48
CA ALA A 74 0.82 -5.65 0.29
C ALA A 74 -0.06 -6.86 -0.07
N SER A 75 -1.35 -6.62 -0.34
CA SER A 75 -2.30 -7.62 -0.83
C SER A 75 -1.93 -8.14 -2.21
N GLN A 76 -1.55 -7.27 -3.16
CA GLN A 76 -1.22 -7.65 -4.53
C GLN A 76 0.12 -8.40 -4.64
N GLU A 77 1.15 -7.91 -3.95
CA GLU A 77 2.52 -8.39 -4.13
C GLU A 77 2.82 -9.66 -3.33
N SER A 78 2.31 -9.73 -2.10
CA SER A 78 2.69 -10.79 -1.16
C SER A 78 1.52 -11.52 -0.53
N GLY A 79 0.30 -10.99 -0.68
CA GLY A 79 -0.88 -11.49 0.03
C GLY A 79 -0.70 -11.49 1.55
N PHE A 80 -0.01 -10.47 2.09
CA PHE A 80 0.36 -10.37 3.51
C PHE A 80 1.23 -11.53 4.01
N THR A 81 2.19 -11.95 3.18
CA THR A 81 3.25 -12.88 3.55
C THR A 81 4.60 -12.17 3.44
N ALA A 82 5.26 -11.86 4.54
CA ALA A 82 6.47 -11.02 4.54
C ALA A 82 7.63 -11.56 3.68
N ASN A 83 7.75 -12.88 3.56
CA ASN A 83 8.75 -13.55 2.74
C ASN A 83 8.10 -14.72 1.98
N PRO A 84 7.33 -14.44 0.90
CA PRO A 84 6.66 -15.49 0.15
C PRO A 84 7.69 -16.29 -0.65
N ALA A 85 7.54 -17.61 -0.67
CA ALA A 85 8.46 -18.46 -1.42
C ALA A 85 8.33 -18.18 -2.92
N VAL A 86 9.46 -17.89 -3.57
CA VAL A 86 9.54 -17.78 -5.04
C VAL A 86 9.99 -19.14 -5.59
N PRO A 87 9.13 -19.85 -6.36
CA PRO A 87 9.48 -21.16 -6.87
C PRO A 87 10.77 -21.13 -7.68
N ASN A 88 11.68 -22.06 -7.37
CA ASN A 88 12.93 -22.27 -8.11
C ASN A 88 13.92 -21.08 -8.11
N LEU A 89 13.73 -20.07 -7.24
CA LEU A 89 14.55 -18.84 -7.22
C LEU A 89 16.05 -19.12 -7.12
N GLY A 90 16.47 -20.06 -6.27
CA GLY A 90 17.89 -20.40 -6.11
C GLY A 90 18.56 -20.86 -7.41
N LYS A 91 17.92 -21.72 -8.21
CA LYS A 91 18.47 -22.18 -9.49
C LYS A 91 18.51 -21.06 -10.54
N ILE A 92 17.54 -20.15 -10.51
CA ILE A 92 17.48 -19.00 -11.43
C ILE A 92 18.58 -17.99 -11.09
N ALA A 93 18.74 -17.65 -9.81
CA ALA A 93 19.76 -16.74 -9.33
C ALA A 93 21.18 -17.26 -9.66
N ASP A 94 21.43 -18.53 -9.36
CA ASP A 94 22.70 -19.21 -9.62
C ASP A 94 23.05 -19.24 -11.13
N ARG A 95 22.05 -19.48 -12.00
CA ARG A 95 22.22 -19.34 -13.46
C ARG A 95 22.61 -17.91 -13.86
N ALA A 96 21.88 -16.90 -13.35
CA ALA A 96 22.14 -15.50 -13.69
C ALA A 96 23.54 -15.04 -13.25
N VAL A 97 24.03 -15.53 -12.11
CA VAL A 97 25.40 -15.29 -11.63
C VAL A 97 26.42 -15.86 -12.62
N ARG A 98 26.30 -17.14 -13.00
CA ARG A 98 27.22 -17.77 -13.98
C ARG A 98 27.20 -17.07 -15.33
N GLU A 99 26.02 -16.69 -15.84
CA GLU A 99 25.90 -16.00 -17.13
C GLU A 99 26.53 -14.61 -17.13
N LYS A 100 26.48 -13.87 -16.01
CA LYS A 100 27.06 -12.52 -15.90
C LYS A 100 28.54 -12.55 -15.56
N LEU A 101 28.94 -13.34 -14.56
CA LEU A 101 30.33 -13.39 -14.08
C LEU A 101 31.22 -14.27 -14.94
N GLY A 102 30.68 -15.33 -15.57
CA GLY A 102 31.45 -16.18 -16.49
C GLY A 102 31.86 -15.48 -17.79
N LYS A 103 31.34 -14.26 -18.04
CA LYS A 103 31.70 -13.40 -19.18
C LYS A 103 32.76 -12.35 -18.82
N ILE A 104 33.11 -12.21 -17.54
CA ILE A 104 34.15 -11.30 -17.12
C ILE A 104 35.47 -12.08 -17.20
N PRO A 105 36.40 -11.71 -18.11
CA PRO A 105 37.75 -12.26 -18.08
C PRO A 105 38.39 -11.78 -16.78
N ILE A 106 38.62 -12.71 -15.86
CA ILE A 106 39.46 -12.53 -14.67
C ILE A 106 40.92 -12.80 -15.01
#